data_AF-A0A7X0PDN9-F1
#
_entry.id   AF-A0A7X0PDN9-F1
#
_cell.length_a   1.000
_cell.length_b   1.000
_cell.length_c   1.000
_cell.angle_alpha   90.00
_cell.angle_beta   90.00
_cell.angle_gamma   90.00
#
_symmetry.space_group_name_H-M   'P 1'
#
loop_
_entity.id
_entity.type
_entity.pdbx_description
1 polymer ?
#
loop_
_entity_poly.entity_id
_entity_poly.type
_entity_poly.pdbx_seq_one_letter_code
_entity_poly.pdbx_strand_id
1 'polypeptide(L)'
;MRYLIVLFLSALTTFAQAANFVSMHQSAHKIALPPAPGTFNYTFDTKVGFKAQYAPTGVTGCAIGFGTGGCAFPGAGSLSLPEFTGFQMQNQEFKIFIPAGTRSFLFSGYAPQGTQSAFVLRYGKEPTRVAALSGAEYQNAQTSERIDTSFSRLIKEDVDHFVVHDGGGTLRFVGGQLDANRSSTDQGKWLYVRQLSGAALFDYQGAIDVDMPKYAAGYNAITWTTSAFPDPVDAASPGGGGGTTNPPATGTTVTTTVASAAGQALKLDIAMTQSAAEVAANPQISAWVAARIPANGLFYTTDVWFFRKVDGWAQLVLPFPESVAYSSLGTNATSLKFTPSMDLTDTDLRAFNVEIYFGYKTSTGAFVSKGKVWPQ
;
A
#
# COMPACT_ATOMS: atom_id res chain seq x y z
N MET A 1 42.14 -21.71 -31.62
CA MET A 1 42.83 -20.57 -30.97
C MET A 1 42.28 -19.31 -31.59
N ARG A 2 41.88 -18.22 -30.92
CA ARG A 2 41.80 -17.82 -29.52
C ARG A 2 40.86 -16.60 -29.50
N TYR A 3 39.90 -16.63 -28.59
CA TYR A 3 39.32 -15.54 -27.79
C TYR A 3 39.71 -14.07 -28.05
N LEU A 4 38.69 -13.19 -28.12
CA LEU A 4 38.67 -11.89 -27.42
C LEU A 4 37.19 -11.50 -27.21
N ILE A 5 36.50 -12.08 -26.22
CA ILE A 5 36.25 -11.55 -24.87
C ILE A 5 35.77 -10.10 -24.84
N VAL A 6 34.45 -10.02 -24.77
CA VAL A 6 33.59 -8.94 -24.27
C VAL A 6 34.11 -8.42 -22.93
N LEU A 7 34.33 -7.10 -22.83
CA LEU A 7 34.59 -6.43 -21.56
C LEU A 7 33.92 -5.05 -21.59
N PHE A 8 32.62 -5.03 -21.34
CA PHE A 8 31.91 -3.88 -20.76
C PHE A 8 30.99 -4.43 -19.68
N LEU A 9 31.62 -4.75 -18.54
CA LEU A 9 30.93 -4.99 -17.29
C LEU A 9 30.83 -3.67 -16.52
N SER A 10 29.70 -3.50 -15.84
CA SER A 10 29.44 -2.55 -14.74
C SER A 10 29.33 -1.06 -15.07
N ALA A 11 28.18 -0.69 -15.63
CA ALA A 11 27.47 0.52 -15.20
C ALA A 11 25.98 0.20 -15.11
N LEU A 12 25.63 -0.73 -14.20
CA LEU A 12 24.25 -0.87 -13.73
C LEU A 12 23.95 0.34 -12.84
N THR A 13 23.61 1.47 -13.46
CA THR A 13 22.85 2.49 -12.76
C THR A 13 21.48 1.89 -12.49
N THR A 14 21.28 1.41 -11.27
CA THR A 14 19.96 1.12 -10.71
C THR A 14 19.15 2.41 -10.77
N PHE A 15 18.31 2.55 -11.80
CA PHE A 15 17.27 3.57 -11.79
C PHE A 15 16.36 3.27 -10.62
N ALA A 16 16.36 4.16 -9.63
CA ALA A 16 15.50 4.07 -8.46
C ALA A 16 14.04 4.02 -8.95
N GLN A 17 13.43 2.85 -8.80
CA GLN A 17 11.99 2.66 -8.94
C GLN A 17 11.32 3.64 -7.96
N ALA A 18 10.48 4.56 -8.46
CA ALA A 18 9.67 5.40 -7.58
C ALA A 18 8.79 4.45 -6.75
N ALA A 19 9.01 4.42 -5.44
CA ALA A 19 8.28 3.53 -4.57
C ALA A 19 6.82 3.98 -4.49
N ASN A 20 5.88 3.04 -4.63
CA ASN A 20 4.46 3.34 -4.51
C ASN A 20 3.95 2.77 -3.20
N PHE A 21 4.32 3.41 -2.09
CA PHE A 21 3.89 3.01 -0.76
C PHE A 21 2.40 3.26 -0.55
N VAL A 22 1.62 2.16 -0.52
CA VAL A 22 0.17 2.21 -0.28
C VAL A 22 -0.10 2.39 1.21
N SER A 23 -0.94 3.36 1.58
CA SER A 23 -1.38 3.54 2.96
C SER A 23 -2.29 2.40 3.38
N MET A 24 -1.96 1.72 4.49
CA MET A 24 -2.82 0.69 5.07
C MET A 24 -4.15 1.24 5.59
N HIS A 25 -4.25 2.55 5.83
CA HIS A 25 -5.47 3.20 6.29
C HIS A 25 -6.53 3.34 5.18
N GLN A 26 -6.14 3.13 3.92
CA GLN A 26 -7.08 3.07 2.79
C GLN A 26 -7.84 1.74 2.72
N SER A 27 -7.43 0.75 3.51
CA SER A 27 -8.22 -0.47 3.70
C SER A 27 -9.32 -0.23 4.73
N ALA A 28 -10.49 -0.82 4.50
CA ALA A 28 -11.63 -0.69 5.39
C ALA A 28 -11.37 -1.37 6.75
N HIS A 29 -11.51 -0.60 7.83
CA HIS A 29 -11.45 -1.08 9.21
C HIS A 29 -12.87 -1.38 9.67
N LYS A 30 -13.16 -2.66 9.94
CA LYS A 30 -14.41 -3.08 10.58
C LYS A 30 -14.26 -3.00 12.10
N ILE A 31 -15.14 -2.24 12.72
CA ILE A 31 -15.11 -1.93 14.15
C ILE A 31 -16.39 -2.51 14.76
N ALA A 32 -16.25 -3.41 15.74
CA ALA A 32 -17.39 -3.96 16.45
C ALA A 32 -17.99 -2.90 17.38
N LEU A 33 -19.28 -2.64 17.26
CA LEU A 33 -20.01 -1.78 18.18
C LEU A 33 -20.38 -2.57 19.45
N PRO A 34 -20.46 -1.90 20.62
CA PRO A 34 -20.93 -2.55 21.84
C PRO A 34 -22.28 -3.22 21.61
N PRO A 35 -22.44 -4.51 21.97
CA PRO A 35 -23.70 -5.19 21.80
C PRO A 35 -24.73 -4.59 22.77
N ALA A 36 -26.02 -4.73 22.44
CA ALA A 36 -27.07 -4.32 23.36
C ALA A 36 -26.93 -5.08 24.70
N PRO A 37 -27.25 -4.46 25.85
CA PRO A 37 -27.15 -5.11 27.15
C PRO A 37 -27.83 -6.49 27.15
N GLY A 38 -27.11 -7.52 27.59
CA GLY A 38 -27.62 -8.90 27.63
C GLY A 38 -27.59 -9.65 26.31
N THR A 39 -26.95 -9.11 25.26
CA THR A 39 -26.78 -9.78 23.95
C THR A 39 -25.31 -9.99 23.60
N PHE A 40 -25.04 -10.98 22.75
CA PHE A 40 -23.73 -11.21 22.13
C PHE A 40 -23.74 -10.91 20.62
N ASN A 41 -24.75 -10.18 20.15
CA ASN A 41 -24.90 -9.80 18.74
C ASN A 41 -24.15 -8.50 18.50
N TYR A 42 -23.01 -8.58 17.82
CA TYR A 42 -22.21 -7.42 17.45
C TYR A 42 -22.67 -6.85 16.12
N THR A 43 -22.94 -5.54 16.08
CA THR A 43 -23.02 -4.78 14.84
C THR A 43 -21.65 -4.21 14.52
N PHE A 44 -21.35 -3.97 13.25
CA PHE A 44 -20.04 -3.47 12.83
C PHE A 44 -20.18 -2.15 12.08
N ASP A 45 -19.37 -1.16 12.48
CA ASP A 45 -19.16 0.07 11.73
C ASP A 45 -17.91 -0.10 10.85
N THR A 46 -17.92 0.47 9.65
CA THR A 46 -16.79 0.37 8.72
C THR A 46 -16.22 1.76 8.47
N LYS A 47 -14.94 1.94 8.77
CA LYS A 47 -14.21 3.21 8.59
C LYS A 47 -13.05 3.05 7.60
N VAL A 48 -12.89 4.03 6.72
CA VAL A 48 -11.79 4.10 5.74
C VAL A 48 -11.11 5.44 5.86
N GLY A 49 -9.78 5.45 5.76
CA GLY A 49 -8.93 6.62 5.96
C GLY A 49 -8.63 6.85 7.44
N PHE A 50 -7.39 7.23 7.74
CA PHE A 50 -6.89 7.42 9.10
C PHE A 50 -7.76 8.42 9.88
N LYS A 51 -8.25 9.46 9.20
CA LYS A 51 -9.12 10.48 9.80
C LYS A 51 -10.40 9.87 10.38
N ALA A 52 -11.03 8.95 9.68
CA ALA A 52 -12.26 8.32 10.16
C ALA A 52 -11.99 7.16 11.12
N GLN A 53 -10.87 6.45 10.92
CA GLN A 53 -10.49 5.28 11.72
C GLN A 53 -10.02 5.65 13.13
N TYR A 54 -9.39 6.81 13.28
CA TYR A 54 -8.67 7.17 14.51
C TYR A 54 -9.06 8.53 15.09
N ALA A 55 -10.20 9.10 14.71
CA ALA A 55 -10.67 10.36 15.30
C ALA A 55 -10.68 10.29 16.85
N PRO A 56 -10.11 11.29 17.56
CA PRO A 56 -10.03 11.29 19.02
C PRO A 56 -11.38 11.67 19.67
N THR A 57 -12.41 10.85 19.48
CA THR A 57 -13.77 11.07 20.03
C THR A 57 -14.06 10.13 21.21
N GLY A 58 -14.61 10.68 22.30
CA GLY A 58 -15.04 9.92 23.49
C GLY A 58 -14.20 10.21 24.74
N VAL A 59 -14.78 10.93 25.70
CA VAL A 59 -14.15 11.41 26.95
C VAL A 59 -13.83 10.29 27.95
N THR A 60 -12.74 10.51 28.72
CA THR A 60 -12.24 9.81 29.94
C THR A 60 -12.63 8.35 30.14
N GLY A 61 -11.69 7.45 29.84
CA GLY A 61 -11.89 6.01 29.86
C GLY A 61 -11.76 5.43 28.45
N CYS A 62 -11.61 4.12 28.35
CA CYS A 62 -11.24 3.41 27.12
C CYS A 62 -12.10 3.77 25.89
N ALA A 63 -11.51 4.53 24.97
CA ALA A 63 -11.87 4.68 23.56
C ALA A 63 -10.53 4.99 22.85
N ILE A 64 -10.13 4.30 21.78
CA ILE A 64 -10.56 4.56 20.38
C ILE A 64 -10.03 3.41 19.49
N GLY A 65 -10.87 2.80 18.63
CA GLY A 65 -10.51 1.76 17.63
C GLY A 65 -11.07 0.34 17.85
N PHE A 66 -11.99 0.16 18.81
CA PHE A 66 -12.31 -1.11 19.49
C PHE A 66 -12.73 -2.33 18.64
N GLY A 67 -12.11 -3.47 18.96
CA GLY A 67 -12.63 -4.83 18.78
C GLY A 67 -12.74 -5.54 20.14
N THR A 68 -13.96 -5.98 20.45
CA THR A 68 -14.44 -6.85 21.53
C THR A 68 -13.44 -7.41 22.57
N GLY A 69 -13.71 -7.10 23.84
CA GLY A 69 -13.22 -7.91 24.98
C GLY A 69 -12.06 -7.29 25.76
N GLY A 70 -12.36 -6.22 26.50
CA GLY A 70 -11.41 -5.60 27.42
C GLY A 70 -10.47 -4.64 26.71
N CYS A 71 -10.25 -3.48 27.33
CA CYS A 71 -9.06 -2.73 27.05
C CYS A 71 -7.89 -3.70 27.32
N ALA A 72 -7.17 -4.14 26.29
CA ALA A 72 -5.97 -4.96 26.50
C ALA A 72 -4.98 -4.27 27.45
N PHE A 73 -5.12 -2.95 27.64
CA PHE A 73 -4.45 -2.16 28.65
C PHE A 73 -5.45 -1.24 29.38
N PRO A 74 -5.84 -1.53 30.63
CA PRO A 74 -6.59 -0.60 31.46
C PRO A 74 -5.73 0.64 31.77
N GLY A 75 -6.18 1.84 31.38
CA GLY A 75 -5.65 3.12 31.90
C GLY A 75 -4.75 3.96 30.97
N ALA A 76 -4.50 3.57 29.73
CA ALA A 76 -3.79 4.39 28.73
C ALA A 76 -4.41 4.18 27.34
N GLY A 77 -4.55 5.24 26.55
CA GLY A 77 -5.23 5.16 25.25
C GLY A 77 -4.52 4.17 24.32
N SER A 78 -5.25 3.19 23.79
CA SER A 78 -4.72 2.22 22.83
C SER A 78 -5.51 2.33 21.52
N LEU A 79 -4.79 2.43 20.41
CA LEU A 79 -5.34 2.39 19.05
C LEU A 79 -4.99 1.01 18.46
N SER A 80 -5.98 0.18 18.20
CA SER A 80 -5.79 -1.04 17.41
C SER A 80 -5.55 -0.66 15.95
N LEU A 81 -4.53 -1.27 15.33
CA LEU A 81 -4.55 -1.40 13.88
C LEU A 81 -5.72 -2.31 13.50
N PRO A 82 -6.34 -2.13 12.33
CA PRO A 82 -7.40 -3.01 11.91
C PRO A 82 -6.88 -4.45 11.95
N GLU A 83 -7.59 -5.33 12.67
CA GLU A 83 -7.36 -6.76 12.52
C GLU A 83 -7.86 -7.12 11.13
N PHE A 84 -6.92 -7.42 10.24
CA PHE A 84 -7.23 -7.75 8.87
C PHE A 84 -7.35 -9.26 8.69
N THR A 85 -8.21 -9.92 9.48
CA THR A 85 -8.43 -11.37 9.36
C THR A 85 -8.96 -11.70 7.97
N GLY A 86 -8.24 -12.53 7.22
CA GLY A 86 -8.53 -12.92 5.84
C GLY A 86 -8.02 -11.95 4.76
N PHE A 87 -7.31 -10.87 5.12
CA PHE A 87 -6.73 -9.95 4.12
C PHE A 87 -5.31 -10.37 3.75
N GLN A 88 -5.08 -10.60 2.47
CA GLN A 88 -3.73 -10.71 1.91
C GLN A 88 -3.27 -9.34 1.45
N MET A 89 -2.15 -8.86 2.00
CA MET A 89 -1.52 -7.69 1.40
C MET A 89 -0.86 -8.07 0.09
N GLN A 90 -1.47 -7.66 -1.01
CA GLN A 90 -0.90 -7.84 -2.35
C GLN A 90 0.20 -6.83 -2.67
N ASN A 91 0.33 -5.76 -1.88
CA ASN A 91 1.32 -4.71 -2.10
C ASN A 91 2.63 -5.03 -1.39
N GLN A 92 3.72 -5.09 -2.16
CA GLN A 92 5.08 -5.27 -1.62
C GLN A 92 5.60 -3.99 -0.94
N GLU A 93 4.95 -2.84 -1.13
CA GLU A 93 5.33 -1.56 -0.54
C GLU A 93 4.12 -0.90 0.11
N PHE A 94 4.21 -0.63 1.41
CA PHE A 94 3.11 -0.03 2.16
C PHE A 94 3.57 0.84 3.31
N LYS A 95 2.66 1.67 3.79
CA LYS A 95 2.93 2.59 4.88
C LYS A 95 1.81 2.64 5.91
N ILE A 96 2.21 2.90 7.15
CA ILE A 96 1.35 3.01 8.33
C ILE A 96 1.67 4.33 9.01
N PHE A 97 0.66 5.11 9.36
CA PHE A 97 0.89 6.35 10.09
C PHE A 97 1.02 6.06 11.59
N ILE A 98 2.16 6.42 12.16
CA ILE A 98 2.39 6.38 13.61
C ILE A 98 2.16 7.81 14.12
N PRO A 99 1.09 8.08 14.88
CA PRO A 99 0.73 9.43 15.26
C PRO A 99 1.65 10.01 16.35
N ALA A 100 1.56 11.32 16.55
CA ALA A 100 2.13 11.96 17.72
C ALA A 100 1.50 11.39 19.00
N GLY A 101 2.23 11.41 20.09
CA GLY A 101 1.79 10.80 21.35
C GLY A 101 2.04 9.29 21.43
N THR A 102 2.62 8.63 20.42
CA THR A 102 2.86 7.18 20.48
C THR A 102 3.93 6.83 21.50
N ARG A 103 3.57 6.00 22.49
CA ARG A 103 4.45 5.47 23.55
C ARG A 103 4.97 4.08 23.23
N SER A 104 4.15 3.24 22.63
CA SER A 104 4.55 1.90 22.18
C SER A 104 3.84 1.54 20.89
N PHE A 105 4.49 0.70 20.09
CA PHE A 105 3.93 0.22 18.84
C PHE A 105 4.24 -1.26 18.65
N LEU A 106 3.20 -2.02 18.36
CA LEU A 106 3.26 -3.43 18.00
C LEU A 106 2.69 -3.58 16.61
N PHE A 107 3.44 -4.25 15.74
CA PHE A 107 2.99 -4.56 14.39
C PHE A 107 3.49 -5.94 13.98
N SER A 108 2.58 -6.77 13.50
CA SER A 108 2.87 -8.13 13.04
C SER A 108 1.96 -8.52 11.88
N GLY A 109 2.36 -9.54 11.14
CA GLY A 109 1.55 -10.22 10.14
C GLY A 109 1.86 -11.70 10.13
N TYR A 110 1.21 -12.46 9.26
CA TYR A 110 1.41 -13.89 9.13
C TYR A 110 2.05 -14.22 7.79
N ALA A 111 3.18 -14.94 7.84
CA ALA A 111 3.83 -15.43 6.63
C ALA A 111 3.28 -16.81 6.24
N PRO A 112 3.17 -17.10 4.93
CA PRO A 112 2.87 -18.46 4.46
C PRO A 112 3.96 -19.45 4.88
N GLN A 113 3.54 -20.70 5.10
CA GLN A 113 4.45 -21.79 5.47
C GLN A 113 5.57 -22.00 4.45
N GLY A 114 6.77 -22.34 4.93
CA GLY A 114 7.93 -22.64 4.08
C GLY A 114 8.47 -21.48 3.25
N THR A 115 8.06 -20.24 3.52
CA THR A 115 8.47 -19.06 2.74
C THR A 115 9.45 -18.18 3.50
N GLN A 116 10.69 -18.11 3.03
CA GLN A 116 11.65 -17.14 3.51
C GLN A 116 11.26 -15.73 3.06
N SER A 117 11.10 -14.81 4.00
CA SER A 117 10.66 -13.44 3.72
C SER A 117 11.61 -12.42 4.32
N ALA A 118 11.85 -11.34 3.59
CA ALA A 118 12.67 -10.22 4.05
C ALA A 118 11.97 -8.89 3.78
N PHE A 119 12.08 -7.98 4.74
CA PHE A 119 11.47 -6.67 4.70
C PHE A 119 12.48 -5.61 5.15
N VAL A 120 12.29 -4.40 4.66
CA VAL A 120 13.00 -3.22 5.12
C VAL A 120 12.00 -2.16 5.56
N LEU A 121 12.26 -1.59 6.73
CA LEU A 121 11.42 -0.60 7.39
C LEU A 121 12.20 0.68 7.57
N ARG A 122 11.53 1.83 7.40
CA ARG A 122 12.10 3.13 7.73
C ARG A 122 11.03 4.11 8.18
N TYR A 123 11.35 4.89 9.20
CA TYR A 123 10.44 5.87 9.79
C TYR A 123 10.64 7.27 9.21
N GLY A 124 9.55 7.91 8.83
CA GLY A 124 9.53 9.28 8.31
C GLY A 124 9.98 9.45 6.86
N LYS A 125 10.51 8.40 6.22
CA LYS A 125 10.87 8.38 4.80
C LYS A 125 10.99 6.96 4.27
N GLU A 126 10.97 6.85 2.95
CA GLU A 126 11.09 5.59 2.23
C GLU A 126 12.44 4.89 2.50
N PRO A 127 12.46 3.55 2.63
CA PRO A 127 13.68 2.76 2.67
C PRO A 127 14.50 2.93 1.39
N THR A 128 15.82 2.98 1.57
CA THR A 128 16.75 3.04 0.43
C THR A 128 17.02 1.67 -0.18
N ARG A 129 16.90 0.59 0.60
CA ARG A 129 17.11 -0.78 0.11
C ARG A 129 15.98 -1.20 -0.84
N VAL A 130 16.36 -1.68 -2.02
CA VAL A 130 15.45 -2.29 -3.02
C VAL A 130 15.83 -3.74 -3.32
N ALA A 131 17.14 -4.06 -3.31
CA ALA A 131 17.62 -5.40 -3.62
C ALA A 131 17.31 -6.41 -2.51
N ALA A 132 17.08 -7.68 -2.90
CA ALA A 132 16.99 -8.81 -1.97
C ALA A 132 18.24 -8.89 -1.07
N LEU A 133 18.07 -9.41 0.14
CA LEU A 133 19.21 -9.65 1.05
C LEU A 133 20.04 -10.82 0.53
N SER A 134 21.36 -10.69 0.59
CA SER A 134 22.28 -11.82 0.47
C SER A 134 22.09 -12.78 1.64
N GLY A 135 22.55 -14.03 1.50
CA GLY A 135 22.47 -15.02 2.58
C GLY A 135 23.14 -14.55 3.87
N ALA A 136 24.26 -13.83 3.78
CA ALA A 136 24.94 -13.28 4.96
C ALA A 136 24.17 -12.11 5.59
N GLU A 137 23.63 -11.19 4.79
CA GLU A 137 22.78 -10.09 5.29
C GLU A 137 21.54 -10.64 5.99
N TYR A 138 20.92 -11.68 5.41
CA TYR A 138 19.75 -12.33 5.97
C TYR A 138 20.05 -12.95 7.34
N GLN A 139 21.11 -13.77 7.42
CA GLN A 139 21.51 -14.42 8.67
C GLN A 139 21.91 -13.40 9.75
N ASN A 140 22.55 -12.30 9.36
CA ASN A 140 22.85 -11.21 10.28
C ASN A 140 21.58 -10.50 10.76
N ALA A 141 20.62 -10.20 9.87
CA ALA A 141 19.34 -9.59 10.25
C ALA A 141 18.56 -10.49 11.22
N GLN A 142 18.59 -11.80 11.01
CA GLN A 142 17.93 -12.79 11.87
C GLN A 142 18.57 -12.85 13.26
N THR A 143 19.89 -13.02 13.32
CA THR A 143 20.61 -13.18 14.60
C THR A 143 20.69 -11.90 15.41
N SER A 144 20.54 -10.73 14.76
CA SER A 144 20.54 -9.42 15.41
C SER A 144 19.15 -8.86 15.67
N GLU A 145 18.08 -9.66 15.50
CA GLU A 145 16.72 -9.23 15.76
C GLU A 145 16.55 -8.77 17.22
N ARG A 146 15.95 -7.59 17.39
CA ARG A 146 15.71 -6.97 18.70
C ARG A 146 14.29 -6.43 18.79
N ILE A 147 13.31 -7.31 18.68
CA ILE A 147 11.90 -6.92 18.56
C ILE A 147 11.44 -6.00 19.70
N ASP A 148 11.85 -6.23 20.94
CA ASP A 148 11.42 -5.46 22.11
C ASP A 148 11.94 -4.01 22.15
N THR A 149 12.97 -3.70 21.36
CA THR A 149 13.53 -2.35 21.24
C THR A 149 13.36 -1.77 19.84
N SER A 150 12.76 -2.53 18.94
CA SER A 150 12.67 -2.18 17.52
C SER A 150 11.91 -0.88 17.31
N PHE A 151 10.85 -0.60 18.07
CA PHE A 151 10.15 0.68 17.97
C PHE A 151 11.04 1.85 18.38
N SER A 152 11.72 1.77 19.53
CA SER A 152 12.66 2.82 19.98
C SER A 152 13.76 3.09 18.96
N ARG A 153 14.35 2.03 18.42
CA ARG A 153 15.39 2.10 17.41
C ARG A 153 14.88 2.72 16.11
N LEU A 154 13.74 2.25 15.62
CA LEU A 154 13.09 2.74 14.40
C LEU A 154 12.81 4.26 14.45
N ILE A 155 12.49 4.80 15.63
CA ILE A 155 12.24 6.23 15.81
C ILE A 155 13.55 7.03 15.93
N LYS A 156 14.58 6.49 16.59
CA LYS A 156 15.81 7.20 16.95
C LYS A 156 16.94 7.03 15.94
N GLU A 157 16.97 5.92 15.22
CA GLU A 157 17.99 5.58 14.25
C GLU A 157 17.49 5.96 12.85
N ASP A 158 18.26 6.76 12.13
CA ASP A 158 17.94 7.12 10.75
C ASP A 158 18.55 6.13 9.75
N VAL A 159 18.20 4.84 9.90
CA VAL A 159 18.73 3.75 9.10
C VAL A 159 17.62 2.82 8.59
N ASP A 160 17.94 2.01 7.59
CA ASP A 160 17.07 0.94 7.11
C ASP A 160 17.07 -0.21 8.15
N HIS A 161 15.90 -0.59 8.64
CA HIS A 161 15.72 -1.68 9.60
C HIS A 161 15.26 -2.94 8.87
N PHE A 162 16.02 -4.04 9.00
CA PHE A 162 15.68 -5.31 8.36
C PHE A 162 14.87 -6.19 9.29
N VAL A 163 13.83 -6.82 8.73
CA VAL A 163 12.99 -7.83 9.38
C VAL A 163 12.98 -9.06 8.47
N VAL A 164 13.28 -10.23 9.02
CA VAL A 164 13.40 -11.48 8.26
C VAL A 164 12.64 -12.60 8.95
N HIS A 165 12.18 -13.58 8.18
CA HIS A 165 11.39 -14.70 8.71
C HIS A 165 11.53 -15.98 7.88
N ASP A 166 11.83 -17.09 8.55
CA ASP A 166 12.14 -18.39 7.93
C ASP A 166 10.90 -19.30 7.76
N GLY A 167 9.83 -18.76 7.20
CA GLY A 167 8.62 -19.53 6.93
C GLY A 167 7.63 -19.60 8.09
N GLY A 168 6.43 -20.06 7.75
CA GLY A 168 5.16 -19.52 8.26
C GLY A 168 4.89 -19.50 9.76
N GLY A 169 3.91 -18.64 10.07
CA GLY A 169 3.58 -18.24 11.43
C GLY A 169 3.58 -16.72 11.55
N THR A 170 3.57 -16.23 12.79
CA THR A 170 3.57 -14.80 13.07
C THR A 170 4.94 -14.19 12.84
N LEU A 171 5.03 -13.29 11.87
CA LEU A 171 6.13 -12.37 11.67
C LEU A 171 5.89 -11.09 12.47
N ARG A 172 6.84 -10.71 13.33
CA ARG A 172 6.79 -9.46 14.09
C ARG A 172 7.65 -8.41 13.39
N PHE A 173 7.03 -7.32 12.96
CA PHE A 173 7.71 -6.22 12.30
C PHE A 173 8.30 -5.23 13.30
N VAL A 174 7.48 -4.83 14.27
CA VAL A 174 7.84 -3.81 15.26
C VAL A 174 7.23 -4.20 16.60
N GLY A 175 7.97 -3.91 17.66
CA GLY A 175 7.53 -4.07 19.03
C GLY A 175 8.28 -3.14 19.99
N GLY A 176 7.70 -3.00 21.18
CA GLY A 176 8.34 -2.30 22.29
C GLY A 176 7.89 -0.87 22.51
N GLN A 177 8.47 -0.26 23.54
CA GLN A 177 8.23 1.11 23.97
C GLN A 177 9.26 2.07 23.37
N LEU A 178 8.90 3.34 23.26
CA LEU A 178 9.80 4.39 22.79
C LEU A 178 11.01 4.56 23.73
N ASP A 179 10.77 4.52 25.03
CA ASP A 179 11.79 4.39 26.07
C ASP A 179 11.21 3.85 27.38
N ALA A 180 12.10 3.57 28.35
CA ALA A 180 11.75 3.05 29.66
C ALA A 180 10.93 4.04 30.52
N ASN A 181 10.92 5.34 30.16
CA ASN A 181 10.23 6.39 30.91
C ASN A 181 8.81 6.64 30.37
N ARG A 182 8.31 5.80 29.45
CA ARG A 182 7.01 5.96 28.78
C ARG A 182 6.87 7.33 28.11
N SER A 183 7.96 7.87 27.58
CA SER A 183 7.85 9.04 26.71
C SER A 183 7.05 8.70 25.46
N SER A 184 6.67 9.73 24.71
CA SER A 184 5.86 9.60 23.52
C SER A 184 6.41 10.44 22.38
N THR A 185 6.15 10.01 21.14
CA THR A 185 6.54 10.75 19.94
C THR A 185 5.98 12.17 19.96
N ASP A 186 6.78 13.15 19.54
CA ASP A 186 6.33 14.54 19.49
C ASP A 186 5.60 14.90 18.18
N GLN A 187 5.80 14.09 17.14
CA GLN A 187 5.18 14.27 15.83
C GLN A 187 4.70 12.93 15.28
N GLY A 188 3.66 12.98 14.43
CA GLY A 188 3.23 11.82 13.66
C GLY A 188 4.03 11.71 12.36
N LYS A 189 4.47 10.49 12.01
CA LYS A 189 5.13 10.22 10.73
C LYS A 189 4.74 8.84 10.20
N TRP A 190 4.93 8.67 8.90
CA TRP A 190 4.74 7.41 8.22
C TRP A 190 5.89 6.44 8.51
N LEU A 191 5.55 5.21 8.89
CA LEU A 191 6.42 4.05 8.79
C LEU A 191 6.25 3.45 7.40
N TYR A 192 7.35 3.36 6.66
CA TYR A 192 7.40 2.76 5.34
C TYR A 192 7.96 1.35 5.44
N VAL A 193 7.29 0.40 4.77
CA VAL A 193 7.66 -1.02 4.78
C VAL A 193 7.71 -1.53 3.34
N ARG A 194 8.87 -2.04 2.93
CA ARG A 194 9.07 -2.69 1.64
C ARG A 194 9.43 -4.15 1.85
N GLN A 195 8.75 -5.04 1.16
CA GLN A 195 9.10 -6.43 1.01
C GLN A 195 10.23 -6.56 -0.01
N LEU A 196 11.34 -7.14 0.41
CA LEU A 196 12.52 -7.40 -0.42
C LEU A 196 12.48 -8.82 -1.03
N SER A 197 11.84 -9.77 -0.34
CA SER A 197 11.66 -11.14 -0.80
C SER A 197 10.52 -11.84 -0.04
N GLY A 198 10.08 -12.99 -0.57
CA GLY A 198 9.02 -13.81 0.00
C GLY A 198 7.68 -13.63 -0.70
N ALA A 199 6.65 -14.28 -0.17
CA ALA A 199 5.27 -14.18 -0.65
C ALA A 199 4.48 -13.13 0.13
N ALA A 200 3.31 -12.77 -0.38
CA ALA A 200 2.38 -11.88 0.32
C ALA A 200 2.08 -12.40 1.73
N LEU A 201 2.02 -11.48 2.70
CA LEU A 201 1.62 -11.83 4.06
C LEU A 201 0.10 -11.76 4.21
N PHE A 202 -0.37 -12.48 5.21
CA PHE A 202 -1.75 -12.59 5.66
C PHE A 202 -1.92 -11.84 6.98
N ASP A 203 -3.14 -11.44 7.30
CA ASP A 203 -3.60 -11.17 8.67
C ASP A 203 -2.69 -10.22 9.45
N TYR A 204 -2.68 -8.96 9.06
CA TYR A 204 -1.93 -7.95 9.81
C TYR A 204 -2.69 -7.54 11.05
N GLN A 205 -1.93 -7.34 12.12
CA GLN A 205 -2.44 -6.90 13.41
C GLN A 205 -1.42 -5.98 14.06
N GLY A 206 -1.92 -5.08 14.90
CA GLY A 206 -1.06 -4.21 15.66
C GLY A 206 -1.83 -3.36 16.66
N ALA A 207 -1.06 -2.70 17.52
CA ALA A 207 -1.59 -1.81 18.54
C ALA A 207 -0.61 -0.66 18.77
N ILE A 208 -1.15 0.52 19.01
CA ILE A 208 -0.41 1.74 19.31
C ILE A 208 -0.89 2.22 20.69
N ASP A 209 -0.02 2.23 21.68
CA ASP A 209 -0.29 2.91 22.96
C ASP A 209 0.04 4.39 22.80
N VAL A 210 -0.86 5.28 23.23
CA VAL A 210 -0.71 6.73 23.06
C VAL A 210 -0.90 7.53 24.35
N ASP A 211 -0.14 8.61 24.44
CA ASP A 211 -0.40 9.74 25.29
C ASP A 211 -1.57 10.55 24.72
N MET A 212 -2.76 10.41 25.34
CA MET A 212 -4.00 10.95 24.80
C MET A 212 -3.99 12.48 24.56
N PRO A 213 -3.51 13.32 25.50
CA PRO A 213 -3.35 14.76 25.24
C PRO A 213 -2.48 15.07 24.03
N LYS A 214 -1.29 14.46 23.93
CA LYS A 214 -0.38 14.68 22.79
C LYS A 214 -0.96 14.13 21.49
N TYR A 215 -1.64 12.98 21.55
CA TYR A 215 -2.31 12.38 20.41
C TYR A 215 -3.41 13.29 19.85
N ALA A 216 -4.32 13.77 20.71
CA ALA A 216 -5.41 14.64 20.28
C ALA A 216 -4.87 15.97 19.69
N ALA A 217 -3.87 16.57 20.33
CA ALA A 217 -3.22 17.77 19.82
C ALA A 217 -2.56 17.52 18.45
N GLY A 218 -1.79 16.44 18.33
CA GLY A 218 -1.13 16.05 17.09
C GLY A 218 -2.11 15.71 15.97
N TYR A 219 -3.19 15.00 16.29
CA TYR A 219 -4.26 14.66 15.35
C TYR A 219 -4.91 15.91 14.74
N ASN A 220 -5.22 16.90 15.58
CA ASN A 220 -5.80 18.16 15.12
C ASN A 220 -4.84 18.98 14.25
N ALA A 221 -3.53 18.75 14.38
CA ALA A 221 -2.50 19.39 13.57
C ALA A 221 -2.19 18.65 12.26
N ILE A 222 -2.80 17.48 12.01
CA ILE A 222 -2.58 16.73 10.77
C ILE A 222 -3.12 17.54 9.58
N THR A 223 -2.29 17.68 8.55
CA THR A 223 -2.73 18.08 7.21
C THR A 223 -3.26 16.84 6.48
N TRP A 224 -4.48 16.92 5.96
CA TRP A 224 -5.20 15.79 5.38
C TRP A 224 -5.15 15.81 3.85
N THR A 225 -5.13 14.63 3.23
CA THR A 225 -5.36 14.49 1.78
C THR A 225 -6.80 14.90 1.41
N THR A 226 -7.02 15.28 0.16
CA THR A 226 -8.32 15.74 -0.35
C THR A 226 -9.23 14.60 -0.86
N SER A 227 -8.99 13.35 -0.44
CA SER A 227 -9.79 12.19 -0.86
C SER A 227 -11.09 12.04 -0.05
N ALA A 228 -12.00 11.19 -0.51
CA ALA A 228 -13.18 10.79 0.25
C ALA A 228 -12.84 10.06 1.57
N PHE A 229 -11.63 9.51 1.67
CA PHE A 229 -11.11 8.79 2.84
C PHE A 229 -9.75 9.39 3.26
N PRO A 230 -9.76 10.54 3.96
CA PRO A 230 -8.55 11.31 4.17
C PRO A 230 -7.50 10.60 5.04
N ASP A 231 -6.25 10.73 4.62
CA ASP A 231 -5.04 10.30 5.34
C ASP A 231 -4.11 11.49 5.60
N PRO A 232 -3.13 11.38 6.52
CA PRO A 232 -2.10 12.37 6.70
C PRO A 232 -1.28 12.58 5.42
N VAL A 233 -1.04 13.84 5.05
CA VAL A 233 -0.11 14.17 3.96
C VAL A 233 1.31 13.73 4.34
N ASP A 234 2.07 13.17 3.40
CA ASP A 234 3.49 12.88 3.61
C ASP A 234 4.25 14.19 3.86
N ALA A 235 4.92 14.31 5.00
CA ALA A 235 5.83 15.43 5.22
C ALA A 235 7.00 15.34 4.23
N ALA A 236 7.38 16.46 3.61
CA ALA A 236 8.57 16.53 2.76
C ALA A 236 9.80 16.08 3.57
N SER A 237 10.53 15.07 3.08
CA SER A 237 11.69 14.51 3.78
C SER A 237 12.79 15.57 3.96
N PRO A 238 13.29 15.83 5.18
CA PRO A 238 14.35 16.81 5.38
C PRO A 238 15.71 16.15 5.10
N GLY A 239 16.28 16.43 3.92
CA GLY A 239 17.61 15.94 3.55
C GLY A 239 17.91 15.97 2.06
N GLY A 240 17.99 17.17 1.48
CA GLY A 240 18.46 17.39 0.11
C GLY A 240 18.24 18.84 -0.29
N GLY A 241 19.32 19.63 -0.34
CA GLY A 241 19.30 21.09 -0.37
C GLY A 241 18.51 21.71 -1.53
N GLY A 242 18.16 22.98 -1.31
CA GLY A 242 17.37 23.81 -2.23
C GLY A 242 17.91 23.81 -3.66
N GLY A 243 17.35 22.94 -4.48
CA GLY A 243 16.79 23.34 -5.76
C GLY A 243 15.29 23.33 -5.58
N THR A 244 14.57 24.20 -6.30
CA THR A 244 13.17 23.95 -6.61
C THR A 244 13.11 22.70 -7.49
N THR A 245 13.38 21.53 -6.91
CA THR A 245 12.87 20.30 -7.44
C THR A 245 11.42 20.27 -6.99
N ASN A 246 10.57 20.84 -7.86
CA ASN A 246 9.40 20.07 -8.23
C ASN A 246 9.82 18.59 -8.27
N PRO A 247 9.00 17.64 -7.80
CA PRO A 247 9.27 16.23 -8.12
C PRO A 247 9.71 16.18 -9.59
N PRO A 248 10.61 15.28 -10.02
CA PRO A 248 10.50 14.92 -11.42
C PRO A 248 9.02 14.61 -11.57
N ALA A 249 8.31 15.45 -12.32
CA ALA A 249 7.03 15.07 -12.85
C ALA A 249 7.42 13.93 -13.78
N THR A 250 7.55 12.73 -13.21
CA THR A 250 7.38 11.46 -13.89
C THR A 250 5.87 11.27 -13.99
N GLY A 251 5.14 12.26 -14.52
CA GLY A 251 5.30 12.67 -15.91
C GLY A 251 4.23 11.99 -16.74
N THR A 252 3.77 10.82 -16.26
CA THR A 252 2.60 10.10 -16.77
C THR A 252 1.36 10.30 -15.89
N THR A 253 0.46 11.23 -16.25
CA THR A 253 -0.86 11.39 -15.60
C THR A 253 -1.91 10.56 -16.33
N VAL A 254 -2.89 10.02 -15.60
CA VAL A 254 -4.06 9.35 -16.18
C VAL A 254 -5.31 10.05 -15.69
N THR A 255 -6.15 10.45 -16.63
CA THR A 255 -7.49 10.98 -16.37
C THR A 255 -8.49 10.06 -17.03
N THR A 256 -9.64 9.87 -16.39
CA THR A 256 -10.69 9.00 -16.90
C THR A 256 -12.04 9.71 -16.83
N THR A 257 -12.80 9.64 -17.90
CA THR A 257 -14.18 10.14 -17.97
C THR A 257 -15.10 9.08 -18.57
N VAL A 258 -16.36 9.05 -18.13
CA VAL A 258 -17.38 8.19 -18.75
C VAL A 258 -17.82 8.82 -20.06
N ALA A 259 -17.68 8.10 -21.18
CA ALA A 259 -17.99 8.55 -22.53
C ALA A 259 -19.33 8.01 -23.05
N SER A 260 -19.92 7.02 -22.38
CA SER A 260 -21.22 6.42 -22.74
C SER A 260 -22.39 7.16 -22.10
N ALA A 261 -23.50 7.28 -22.84
CA ALA A 261 -24.78 7.72 -22.27
C ALA A 261 -25.39 6.66 -21.34
N ALA A 262 -26.30 7.08 -20.45
CA ALA A 262 -27.05 6.16 -19.58
C ALA A 262 -27.80 5.10 -20.41
N GLY A 263 -27.80 3.85 -19.92
CA GLY A 263 -28.42 2.71 -20.58
C GLY A 263 -27.63 2.13 -21.77
N GLN A 264 -26.47 2.71 -22.13
CA GLN A 264 -25.54 2.12 -23.08
C GLN A 264 -24.42 1.37 -22.35
N ALA A 265 -23.73 0.47 -23.06
CA ALA A 265 -22.54 -0.19 -22.55
C ALA A 265 -21.52 0.87 -22.09
N LEU A 266 -20.95 0.67 -20.90
CA LEU A 266 -20.00 1.59 -20.30
C LEU A 266 -18.79 1.75 -21.23
N LYS A 267 -18.53 2.98 -21.64
CA LYS A 267 -17.32 3.37 -22.35
C LYS A 267 -16.55 4.37 -21.51
N LEU A 268 -15.25 4.13 -21.37
CA LEU A 268 -14.34 5.04 -20.68
C LEU A 268 -13.46 5.75 -21.70
N ASP A 269 -13.26 7.04 -21.51
CA ASP A 269 -12.19 7.81 -22.13
C ASP A 269 -11.03 7.87 -21.12
N ILE A 270 -9.96 7.13 -21.37
CA ILE A 270 -8.76 7.12 -20.53
C ILE A 270 -7.66 7.88 -21.26
N ALA A 271 -7.30 9.07 -20.76
CA ALA A 271 -6.25 9.89 -21.33
C ALA A 271 -4.99 9.81 -20.46
N MET A 272 -3.90 9.37 -21.08
CA MET A 272 -2.57 9.26 -20.50
C MET A 272 -1.66 10.34 -21.08
N THR A 273 -1.14 11.23 -20.25
CA THR A 273 -0.22 12.31 -20.68
C THR A 273 1.15 12.04 -20.14
N GLN A 274 2.19 12.08 -20.97
CA GLN A 274 3.59 11.78 -20.68
C GLN A 274 4.50 12.96 -21.04
N SER A 275 5.64 13.09 -20.38
CA SER A 275 6.66 14.06 -20.78
C SER A 275 7.33 13.64 -22.10
N ALA A 276 7.80 14.62 -22.88
CA ALA A 276 8.54 14.35 -24.11
C ALA A 276 9.83 13.54 -23.87
N ALA A 277 10.46 13.73 -22.71
CA ALA A 277 11.65 12.98 -22.29
C ALA A 277 11.35 11.49 -22.04
N GLU A 278 10.22 11.18 -21.38
CA GLU A 278 9.78 9.79 -21.15
C GLU A 278 9.46 9.07 -22.45
N VAL A 279 8.79 9.76 -23.39
CA VAL A 279 8.45 9.22 -24.71
C VAL A 279 9.70 8.96 -25.54
N ALA A 280 10.66 9.90 -25.55
CA ALA A 280 11.91 9.73 -26.28
C ALA A 280 12.76 8.56 -25.73
N ALA A 281 12.74 8.34 -24.41
CA ALA A 281 13.42 7.22 -23.77
C ALA A 281 12.71 5.87 -23.96
N ASN A 282 11.41 5.89 -24.27
CA ASN A 282 10.56 4.72 -24.36
C ASN A 282 9.64 4.81 -25.59
N PRO A 283 10.13 4.49 -26.80
CA PRO A 283 9.38 4.71 -28.03
C PRO A 283 8.16 3.80 -28.19
N GLN A 284 8.04 2.75 -27.37
CA GLN A 284 6.92 1.81 -27.39
C GLN A 284 6.29 1.62 -26.01
N ILE A 285 4.98 1.35 -26.02
CA ILE A 285 4.16 1.18 -24.82
C ILE A 285 3.05 0.15 -25.02
N SER A 286 2.87 -0.69 -24.01
CA SER A 286 1.73 -1.57 -23.83
C SER A 286 0.82 -1.00 -22.74
N ALA A 287 -0.49 -1.17 -22.86
CA ALA A 287 -1.49 -0.73 -21.90
C ALA A 287 -2.47 -1.86 -21.58
N TRP A 288 -2.91 -1.94 -20.33
CA TRP A 288 -3.87 -2.91 -19.81
C TRP A 288 -5.05 -2.18 -19.18
N VAL A 289 -6.23 -2.72 -19.44
CA VAL A 289 -7.47 -2.35 -18.79
C VAL A 289 -8.00 -3.62 -18.15
N ALA A 290 -8.37 -3.60 -16.87
CA ALA A 290 -8.83 -4.79 -16.17
C ALA A 290 -10.08 -4.51 -15.36
N ALA A 291 -11.03 -5.44 -15.37
CA ALA A 291 -12.16 -5.48 -14.45
C ALA A 291 -11.82 -6.41 -13.28
N ARG A 292 -11.96 -5.90 -12.07
CA ARG A 292 -11.93 -6.65 -10.82
C ARG A 292 -13.36 -6.84 -10.34
N ILE A 293 -13.75 -8.08 -10.12
CA ILE A 293 -14.95 -8.42 -9.36
C ILE A 293 -14.48 -8.75 -7.94
N PRO A 294 -14.78 -7.91 -6.93
CA PRO A 294 -14.39 -8.19 -5.56
C PRO A 294 -15.03 -9.48 -5.04
N ALA A 295 -14.33 -10.19 -4.16
CA ALA A 295 -14.91 -11.30 -3.42
C ALA A 295 -16.18 -10.84 -2.68
N ASN A 296 -17.30 -11.50 -2.95
CA ASN A 296 -18.61 -11.15 -2.36
C ASN A 296 -19.23 -12.29 -1.55
N GLY A 297 -18.56 -13.43 -1.44
CA GLY A 297 -18.97 -14.58 -0.63
C GLY A 297 -20.19 -15.35 -1.16
N LEU A 298 -20.90 -14.84 -2.16
CA LEU A 298 -22.07 -15.48 -2.77
C LEU A 298 -21.71 -16.18 -4.09
N PHE A 299 -21.01 -15.47 -4.98
CA PHE A 299 -20.64 -15.96 -6.30
C PHE A 299 -19.11 -16.07 -6.49
N TYR A 300 -18.35 -15.27 -5.73
CA TYR A 300 -16.88 -15.26 -5.79
C TYR A 300 -16.29 -15.25 -4.38
N THR A 301 -15.47 -16.25 -4.07
CA THR A 301 -14.75 -16.39 -2.79
C THR A 301 -13.41 -15.65 -2.77
N THR A 302 -12.89 -15.29 -3.95
CA THR A 302 -11.68 -14.48 -4.15
C THR A 302 -11.96 -13.44 -5.21
N ASP A 303 -11.16 -12.38 -5.26
CA ASP A 303 -11.23 -11.41 -6.34
C ASP A 303 -10.97 -12.08 -7.68
N VAL A 304 -11.81 -11.78 -8.67
CA VAL A 304 -11.65 -12.29 -10.04
C VAL A 304 -11.30 -11.14 -10.95
N TRP A 305 -10.22 -11.34 -11.73
CA TRP A 305 -9.69 -10.35 -12.64
C TRP A 305 -9.89 -10.78 -14.09
N PHE A 306 -10.48 -9.89 -14.87
CA PHE A 306 -10.59 -10.02 -16.32
C PHE A 306 -9.90 -8.85 -16.97
N PHE A 307 -9.07 -9.12 -17.96
CA PHE A 307 -8.35 -8.12 -18.73
C PHE A 307 -9.09 -7.87 -20.05
N ARG A 308 -9.28 -6.59 -20.36
CA ARG A 308 -9.92 -6.15 -21.60
C ARG A 308 -8.87 -6.11 -22.71
N LYS A 309 -9.07 -6.92 -23.73
CA LYS A 309 -8.43 -6.81 -25.05
C LYS A 309 -9.26 -5.91 -25.96
N VAL A 310 -8.73 -5.56 -27.13
CA VAL A 310 -9.50 -4.80 -28.16
C VAL A 310 -10.77 -5.56 -28.57
N ASP A 311 -10.68 -6.89 -28.63
CA ASP A 311 -11.68 -7.81 -29.20
C ASP A 311 -12.48 -8.61 -28.16
N GLY A 312 -12.20 -8.46 -26.86
CA GLY A 312 -12.93 -9.20 -25.83
C GLY A 312 -12.27 -9.21 -24.46
N TRP A 313 -12.77 -10.07 -23.57
CA TRP A 313 -12.26 -10.26 -22.21
C TRP A 313 -11.45 -11.54 -22.10
N ALA A 314 -10.37 -11.52 -21.33
CA ALA A 314 -9.54 -12.68 -21.05
C ALA A 314 -9.07 -12.70 -19.60
N GLN A 315 -8.87 -13.88 -19.03
CA GLN A 315 -8.16 -14.02 -17.75
C GLN A 315 -6.66 -14.10 -18.02
N LEU A 316 -5.86 -13.49 -17.15
CA LEU A 316 -4.42 -13.61 -17.23
C LEU A 316 -4.01 -15.02 -16.81
N VAL A 317 -3.37 -15.74 -17.73
CA VAL A 317 -2.66 -16.98 -17.43
C VAL A 317 -1.16 -16.69 -17.56
N LEU A 318 -0.47 -16.76 -16.43
CA LEU A 318 0.99 -16.63 -16.42
C LEU A 318 1.62 -17.77 -17.24
N PRO A 319 2.74 -17.51 -17.94
CA PRO A 319 3.64 -16.37 -17.78
C PRO A 319 3.54 -15.26 -18.85
N PHE A 320 2.45 -15.16 -19.62
CA PHE A 320 2.39 -14.28 -20.81
C PHE A 320 1.50 -13.04 -20.63
N PRO A 321 1.92 -12.01 -19.87
CA PRO A 321 1.07 -10.85 -19.57
C PRO A 321 0.73 -9.97 -20.78
N GLU A 322 1.56 -9.97 -21.82
CA GLU A 322 1.29 -9.22 -23.06
C GLU A 322 0.10 -9.80 -23.85
N SER A 323 -0.24 -11.08 -23.64
CA SER A 323 -1.37 -11.72 -24.33
C SER A 323 -2.74 -11.14 -23.97
N VAL A 324 -2.81 -10.41 -22.86
CA VAL A 324 -4.03 -9.78 -22.34
C VAL A 324 -3.95 -8.26 -22.30
N ALA A 325 -2.95 -7.66 -22.95
CA ALA A 325 -2.85 -6.22 -23.08
C ALA A 325 -4.01 -5.68 -23.95
N TYR A 326 -4.56 -4.53 -23.57
CA TYR A 326 -5.53 -3.79 -24.38
C TYR A 326 -4.87 -3.21 -25.64
N SER A 327 -3.61 -2.77 -25.50
CA SER A 327 -2.73 -2.38 -26.60
C SER A 327 -1.34 -2.89 -26.27
N SER A 328 -0.64 -3.55 -27.20
CA SER A 328 0.71 -4.07 -26.97
C SER A 328 1.72 -3.40 -27.91
N LEU A 329 2.81 -2.89 -27.36
CA LEU A 329 3.96 -2.32 -28.07
C LEU A 329 3.62 -1.25 -29.13
N GLY A 330 2.56 -0.47 -28.88
CA GLY A 330 2.18 0.65 -29.73
C GLY A 330 3.18 1.81 -29.65
N THR A 331 3.17 2.72 -30.63
CA THR A 331 4.00 3.93 -30.62
C THR A 331 3.67 4.78 -29.39
N ASN A 332 4.68 5.12 -28.61
CA ASN A 332 4.51 5.97 -27.46
C ASN A 332 4.36 7.44 -27.86
N ALA A 333 3.57 8.21 -27.11
CA ALA A 333 3.32 9.62 -27.38
C ALA A 333 3.10 10.40 -26.08
N THR A 334 3.31 11.73 -26.15
CA THR A 334 3.09 12.63 -25.01
C THR A 334 1.63 12.70 -24.59
N SER A 335 0.71 12.31 -25.47
CA SER A 335 -0.70 12.09 -25.15
C SER A 335 -1.20 10.83 -25.85
N LEU A 336 -1.75 9.91 -25.08
CA LEU A 336 -2.35 8.67 -25.54
C LEU A 336 -3.78 8.59 -25.01
N LYS A 337 -4.72 8.21 -25.88
CA LYS A 337 -6.13 8.04 -25.53
C LYS A 337 -6.54 6.59 -25.76
N PHE A 338 -7.16 5.99 -24.75
CA PHE A 338 -7.72 4.64 -24.81
C PHE A 338 -9.22 4.71 -24.56
N THR A 339 -10.00 3.99 -25.36
CA THR A 339 -11.47 4.00 -25.34
C THR A 339 -12.07 2.60 -25.20
N PRO A 340 -11.80 1.89 -24.08
CA PRO A 340 -12.38 0.57 -23.87
C PRO A 340 -13.90 0.66 -23.65
N SER A 341 -14.62 -0.26 -24.28
CA SER A 341 -16.02 -0.61 -23.96
C SER A 341 -16.04 -1.80 -23.01
N MET A 342 -16.92 -1.78 -22.01
CA MET A 342 -17.02 -2.87 -21.03
C MET A 342 -18.10 -3.91 -21.37
N ASP A 343 -18.78 -3.75 -22.50
CA ASP A 343 -19.88 -4.59 -23.03
C ASP A 343 -21.14 -4.65 -22.15
N LEU A 344 -21.05 -4.23 -20.89
CA LEU A 344 -22.13 -4.11 -19.92
C LEU A 344 -22.38 -2.64 -19.56
N THR A 345 -23.59 -2.32 -19.09
CA THR A 345 -23.92 -0.95 -18.67
C THR A 345 -23.28 -0.59 -17.32
N ASP A 346 -23.19 0.71 -17.01
CA ASP A 346 -22.75 1.19 -15.68
C ASP A 346 -23.57 0.55 -14.55
N THR A 347 -24.88 0.42 -14.73
CA THR A 347 -25.80 -0.20 -13.74
C THR A 347 -25.49 -1.67 -13.52
N ASP A 348 -25.29 -2.45 -14.58
CA ASP A 348 -24.98 -3.88 -14.48
C ASP A 348 -23.66 -4.08 -13.73
N LEU A 349 -22.63 -3.32 -14.09
CA LEU A 349 -21.30 -3.43 -13.48
C LEU A 349 -21.33 -3.04 -11.99
N ARG A 350 -22.11 -2.01 -11.62
CA ARG A 350 -22.30 -1.63 -10.21
C ARG A 350 -23.05 -2.69 -9.41
N ALA A 351 -24.02 -3.38 -10.00
CA ALA A 351 -24.75 -4.46 -9.32
C ALA A 351 -23.81 -5.59 -8.86
N PHE A 352 -22.69 -5.79 -9.56
CA PHE A 352 -21.65 -6.76 -9.21
C PHE A 352 -20.43 -6.14 -8.50
N ASN A 353 -20.49 -4.87 -8.11
CA ASN A 353 -19.37 -4.11 -7.51
C ASN A 353 -18.09 -4.16 -8.35
N VAL A 354 -18.22 -4.20 -9.68
CA VAL A 354 -17.07 -4.26 -10.58
C VAL A 354 -16.25 -2.98 -10.47
N GLU A 355 -14.93 -3.12 -10.42
CA GLU A 355 -13.97 -2.02 -10.46
C GLU A 355 -13.12 -2.14 -11.73
N ILE A 356 -12.96 -1.07 -12.51
CA ILE A 356 -12.05 -1.02 -13.66
C ILE A 356 -10.72 -0.38 -13.24
N TYR A 357 -9.63 -1.01 -13.61
CA TYR A 357 -8.25 -0.60 -13.36
C TYR A 357 -7.51 -0.34 -14.68
N PHE A 358 -6.53 0.57 -14.65
CA PHE A 358 -5.65 0.85 -15.77
C PHE A 358 -4.18 0.70 -15.38
N GLY A 359 -3.37 0.20 -16.30
CA GLY A 359 -1.92 0.18 -16.16
C GLY A 359 -1.21 0.13 -17.52
N TYR A 360 0.08 0.35 -17.52
CA TYR A 360 0.89 0.37 -18.74
C TYR A 360 2.30 -0.14 -18.47
N LYS A 361 3.03 -0.44 -19.53
CA LYS A 361 4.42 -0.89 -19.49
C LYS A 361 5.10 -0.38 -20.74
N THR A 362 6.25 0.26 -20.59
CA THR A 362 7.06 0.64 -21.75
C THR A 362 7.92 -0.53 -22.23
N SER A 363 8.44 -0.47 -23.47
CA SER A 363 9.31 -1.54 -24.03
C SER A 363 10.50 -1.91 -23.15
N THR A 364 10.99 -0.97 -22.35
CA THR A 364 12.17 -1.09 -21.50
C THR A 364 11.83 -1.04 -20.00
N GLY A 365 10.55 -0.90 -19.64
CA GLY A 365 10.10 -0.63 -18.28
C GLY A 365 9.37 -1.79 -17.61
N ALA A 366 9.22 -1.67 -16.29
CA ALA A 366 8.31 -2.50 -15.51
C ALA A 366 6.84 -2.09 -15.75
N PHE A 367 5.91 -2.97 -15.41
CA PHE A 367 4.49 -2.63 -15.42
C PHE A 367 4.19 -1.59 -14.33
N VAL A 368 3.45 -0.56 -14.70
CA VAL A 368 3.01 0.55 -13.85
C VAL A 368 1.48 0.49 -13.75
N SER A 369 0.98 0.18 -12.56
CA SER A 369 -0.44 0.32 -12.24
C SER A 369 -0.78 1.78 -12.00
N LYS A 370 -1.88 2.25 -12.57
CA LYS A 370 -2.48 3.56 -12.27
C LYS A 370 -3.71 3.43 -11.37
N GLY A 371 -3.97 2.24 -10.86
CA GLY A 371 -5.06 1.97 -9.92
C GLY A 371 -6.44 1.96 -10.58
N LYS A 372 -7.45 2.13 -9.73
CA LYS A 372 -8.86 2.14 -10.13
C LYS A 372 -9.16 3.41 -10.91
N VAL A 373 -9.78 3.24 -12.08
CA VAL A 373 -10.23 4.32 -12.97
C VAL A 373 -11.76 4.42 -13.03
N TRP A 374 -12.48 3.38 -12.58
CA TRP A 374 -13.94 3.39 -12.44
C TRP A 374 -14.41 2.32 -11.43
N PRO A 375 -15.51 2.52 -10.69
CA PRO A 375 -16.17 3.80 -10.48
C PRO A 375 -15.26 4.76 -9.69
N GLN A 376 -15.40 6.07 -9.94
CA GLN A 376 -14.64 7.12 -9.26
C GLN A 376 -14.98 7.22 -7.77
#